data_AF-A0A356S3W7-F1
#
_entry.id   AF-A0A356S3W7-F1
#
_cell.length_a   1.000
_cell.length_b   1.000
_cell.length_c   1.000
_cell.angle_alpha   90.00
_cell.angle_beta   90.00
_cell.angle_gamma   90.00
#
_symmetry.space_group_name_H-M   'P 1'
#
loop_
_entity.id
_entity.type
_entity.pdbx_description
1 polymer ?
#
loop_
_entity_poly.entity_id
_entity_poly.type
_entity_poly.pdbx_seq_one_letter_code
_entity_poly.pdbx_strand_id
1 'polypeptide(L)'
;MLKPLIGITVILLISAGIALAGSQSSVSVGPYPLFALCAAVGFLLHWAIFIPSFLFQTEHYFDLTGGVSYLCTVGLALIAYPGMDARGTLLCFMVAIWSARLGTFLFLRVKRAGQDRRFNEIKKKFFRFAFTWTLGGGWVFITMAAALAAITSEQQQALGILAYLGTLVWL
;
A
#
# COMPACT_ATOMS: atom_id res chain seq x y z
N MET A 1 12.90 -16.81 17.47
CA MET A 1 12.52 -16.82 16.03
C MET A 1 11.00 -16.89 15.83
N LEU A 2 10.23 -17.42 16.79
CA LEU A 2 8.78 -17.61 16.65
C LEU A 2 7.96 -16.30 16.55
N LYS A 3 8.29 -15.25 17.33
CA LYS A 3 7.47 -14.01 17.38
C LYS A 3 7.30 -13.31 16.02
N PRO A 4 8.37 -13.06 15.22
CA PRO A 4 8.20 -12.45 13.89
C PRO A 4 7.39 -13.30 12.91
N LEU A 5 7.50 -14.63 12.98
CA LEU A 5 6.72 -15.54 12.13
C LEU A 5 5.24 -15.45 12.44
N ILE A 6 4.86 -15.47 13.72
CA ILE A 6 3.46 -15.25 14.15
C ILE A 6 2.97 -13.90 13.62
N GLY A 7 3.78 -12.84 13.76
CA GLY A 7 3.43 -11.51 13.25
C GLY A 7 3.19 -11.48 11.74
N ILE A 8 4.06 -12.11 10.95
CA ILE A 8 3.89 -12.25 9.49
C ILE A 8 2.58 -12.96 9.17
N THR A 9 2.33 -14.11 9.82
CA THR A 9 1.10 -14.89 9.60
C THR A 9 -0.14 -14.06 9.93
N VAL A 10 -0.15 -13.35 11.06
CA VAL A 10 -1.29 -12.49 11.45
C VAL A 10 -1.54 -11.39 10.42
N ILE A 11 -0.49 -10.69 9.98
CA ILE A 11 -0.61 -9.63 8.95
C ILE A 11 -1.22 -10.21 7.67
N LEU A 12 -0.72 -11.35 7.21
CA LEU A 12 -1.21 -11.98 5.99
C LEU A 12 -2.65 -12.47 6.11
N LEU A 13 -3.04 -13.05 7.25
CA LEU A 13 -4.42 -13.49 7.48
C LEU A 13 -5.39 -12.31 7.52
N ILE A 14 -5.05 -11.24 8.24
CA ILE A 14 -5.88 -10.03 8.30
C ILE A 14 -6.00 -9.41 6.91
N SER A 15 -4.87 -9.24 6.21
CA SER A 15 -4.89 -8.67 4.87
C SER A 15 -5.64 -9.53 3.87
N ALA A 16 -5.52 -10.86 3.94
CA ALA A 16 -6.30 -11.78 3.12
C ALA A 16 -7.81 -11.65 3.42
N GLY A 17 -8.21 -11.54 4.70
CA GLY A 17 -9.60 -11.31 5.08
C GLY A 17 -10.18 -10.02 4.50
N ILE A 18 -9.42 -8.92 4.57
CA ILE A 18 -9.83 -7.63 3.98
C ILE A 18 -9.85 -7.72 2.45
N ALA A 19 -8.87 -8.39 1.83
CA ALA A 19 -8.83 -8.61 0.39
C ALA A 19 -10.04 -9.40 -0.11
N LEU A 20 -10.43 -10.47 0.59
CA LEU A 20 -11.62 -11.25 0.28
C LEU A 20 -12.89 -10.43 0.44
N ALA A 21 -13.01 -9.66 1.53
CA ALA A 21 -14.17 -8.82 1.78
C ALA A 21 -14.32 -7.70 0.72
N GLY A 22 -13.24 -6.98 0.42
CA GLY A 22 -13.25 -5.90 -0.58
C GLY A 22 -13.43 -6.38 -2.02
N SER A 23 -13.18 -7.67 -2.29
CA SER A 23 -13.31 -8.24 -3.64
C SER A 23 -14.75 -8.61 -4.03
N GLN A 24 -15.70 -8.68 -3.09
CA GLN A 24 -17.06 -9.17 -3.36
C GLN A 24 -17.88 -8.28 -4.32
N SER A 25 -17.54 -6.99 -4.44
CA SER A 25 -18.21 -6.04 -5.34
C SER A 25 -17.20 -5.17 -6.08
N SER A 26 -16.02 -5.74 -6.33
CA SER A 26 -14.95 -5.11 -7.09
C SER A 26 -15.10 -5.46 -8.57
N VAL A 27 -14.85 -4.48 -9.43
CA VAL A 27 -14.64 -4.68 -10.86
C VAL A 27 -13.56 -5.76 -11.06
N SER A 28 -13.74 -6.60 -12.07
CA SER A 28 -12.83 -7.70 -12.39
C SER A 28 -11.92 -7.35 -13.58
N VAL A 29 -10.66 -7.78 -13.49
CA VAL A 29 -9.67 -7.75 -14.58
C VAL A 29 -9.40 -9.18 -14.99
N GLY A 30 -10.06 -9.63 -16.06
CA GLY A 30 -10.10 -11.04 -16.42
C GLY A 30 -10.76 -11.86 -15.29
N PRO A 31 -10.13 -12.92 -14.77
CA PRO A 31 -10.72 -13.74 -13.70
C PRO A 31 -10.48 -13.19 -12.29
N TYR A 32 -9.74 -12.09 -12.13
CA TYR A 32 -9.31 -11.60 -10.82
C TYR A 32 -9.99 -10.28 -10.44
N PRO A 33 -10.47 -10.11 -9.20
CA PRO A 33 -11.02 -8.85 -8.73
C PRO A 33 -9.90 -7.79 -8.61
N LEU A 34 -10.15 -6.60 -9.14
CA LEU A 34 -9.19 -5.49 -9.14
C LEU A 34 -8.75 -5.11 -7.72
N PHE A 35 -9.65 -5.16 -6.73
CA PHE A 35 -9.32 -4.94 -5.32
C PHE A 35 -8.20 -5.87 -4.85
N ALA A 36 -8.27 -7.17 -5.14
CA ALA A 36 -7.24 -8.13 -4.73
C ALA A 36 -5.90 -7.90 -5.47
N LEU A 37 -5.97 -7.56 -6.76
CA LEU A 37 -4.77 -7.23 -7.54
C LEU A 37 -4.04 -6.02 -6.94
N CYS A 38 -4.79 -4.96 -6.64
CA CYS A 38 -4.28 -3.77 -5.97
C CYS A 38 -3.75 -4.07 -4.56
N ALA A 39 -4.44 -4.92 -3.78
CA ALA A 39 -3.99 -5.34 -2.46
C ALA A 39 -2.62 -6.05 -2.51
N ALA A 40 -2.36 -6.84 -3.56
CA ALA A 40 -1.12 -7.57 -3.72
C ALA A 40 0.09 -6.67 -4.05
N VAL A 41 -0.12 -5.54 -4.72
CA VAL A 41 0.97 -4.63 -5.16
C VAL A 41 1.88 -4.25 -4.01
N GLY A 42 1.31 -3.82 -2.88
CA GLY A 42 2.09 -3.43 -1.70
C GLY A 42 2.97 -4.56 -1.18
N PHE A 43 2.43 -5.77 -1.04
CA PHE A 43 3.19 -6.93 -0.57
C PHE A 43 4.29 -7.34 -1.54
N LEU A 44 3.96 -7.45 -2.84
CA LEU A 44 4.91 -7.88 -3.86
C LEU A 44 6.09 -6.92 -3.97
N LEU A 45 5.85 -5.60 -3.96
CA LEU A 45 6.92 -4.61 -3.99
C LEU A 45 7.79 -4.66 -2.73
N HIS A 46 7.19 -4.78 -1.55
CA HIS A 46 7.96 -4.88 -0.31
C HIS A 46 8.80 -6.16 -0.26
N TRP A 47 8.26 -7.29 -0.70
CA TRP A 47 9.03 -8.54 -0.76
C TRP A 47 10.11 -8.52 -1.83
N ALA A 48 9.85 -7.90 -2.99
CA ALA A 48 10.84 -7.74 -4.04
C ALA A 48 12.03 -6.89 -3.57
N ILE A 49 11.79 -5.76 -2.88
CA ILE A 49 12.85 -4.88 -2.39
C ILE A 49 13.50 -5.39 -1.10
N PHE A 50 12.80 -6.21 -0.31
CA PHE A 50 13.38 -6.91 0.83
C PHE A 50 14.62 -7.74 0.45
N ILE A 51 14.57 -8.46 -0.68
CA ILE A 51 15.66 -9.34 -1.13
C ILE A 51 16.99 -8.59 -1.26
N PRO A 52 17.13 -7.56 -2.13
CA PRO A 52 18.38 -6.80 -2.23
C PRO A 52 18.68 -6.04 -0.93
N SER A 53 17.67 -5.53 -0.22
CA SER A 53 17.87 -4.82 1.05
C SER A 53 18.51 -5.70 2.12
N PHE A 54 18.17 -7.00 2.15
CA PHE A 54 18.75 -7.95 3.08
C PHE A 54 20.16 -8.36 2.63
N LEU A 55 20.38 -8.60 1.33
CA LEU A 55 21.71 -8.94 0.81
C LEU A 55 22.73 -7.82 1.06
N PHE A 56 22.34 -6.57 0.84
CA PHE A 56 23.20 -5.40 1.03
C PHE A 56 23.10 -4.78 2.43
N GLN A 57 22.32 -5.38 3.33
CA GLN A 57 22.12 -4.91 4.71
C GLN A 57 21.80 -3.39 4.78
N THR A 58 20.84 -2.96 3.96
CA THR A 58 20.43 -1.56 3.82
C THR A 58 18.92 -1.39 3.99
N GLU A 59 18.51 -0.30 4.63
CA GLU A 59 17.12 0.09 4.85
C GLU A 59 16.71 1.34 4.07
N HIS A 60 17.63 1.94 3.32
CA HIS A 60 17.44 3.26 2.68
C HIS A 60 16.20 3.38 1.80
N TYR A 61 15.80 2.28 1.18
CA TYR A 61 14.67 2.23 0.26
C TYR A 61 13.35 1.86 0.93
N PHE A 62 13.35 1.51 2.23
CA PHE A 62 12.16 1.04 2.92
C PHE A 62 11.00 2.06 2.85
N ASP A 63 11.25 3.31 3.25
CA ASP A 63 10.23 4.37 3.22
C ASP A 63 9.82 4.74 1.78
N LEU A 64 10.75 4.67 0.82
CA LEU A 64 10.48 4.92 -0.60
C LEU A 64 9.57 3.84 -1.20
N THR A 65 9.82 2.56 -0.87
CA THR A 65 8.98 1.45 -1.31
C THR A 65 7.54 1.61 -0.84
N GLY A 66 7.33 2.13 0.37
CA GLY A 66 5.99 2.48 0.86
C GLY A 66 5.28 3.49 -0.06
N GLY A 67 5.91 4.63 -0.34
CA GLY A 67 5.34 5.66 -1.22
C GLY A 67 5.08 5.17 -2.64
N VAL A 68 6.05 4.47 -3.23
CA VAL A 68 5.92 3.87 -4.57
C VAL A 68 4.79 2.84 -4.60
N SER A 69 4.59 2.07 -3.53
CA SER A 69 3.52 1.07 -3.48
C SER A 69 2.13 1.70 -3.59
N TYR A 70 1.86 2.82 -2.90
CA TYR A 70 0.59 3.53 -3.07
C TYR A 70 0.42 4.03 -4.51
N LEU A 71 1.46 4.63 -5.10
CA LEU A 71 1.42 5.17 -6.46
C LEU A 71 1.19 4.07 -7.50
N CYS A 72 1.91 2.94 -7.39
CA CYS A 72 1.70 1.78 -8.25
C CYS A 72 0.29 1.19 -8.08
N THR A 73 -0.25 1.19 -6.86
CA THR A 73 -1.58 0.63 -6.60
C THR A 73 -2.69 1.47 -7.26
N VAL A 74 -2.65 2.80 -7.11
CA VAL A 74 -3.63 3.67 -7.78
C VAL A 74 -3.39 3.78 -9.28
N GLY A 75 -2.14 3.72 -9.73
CA GLY A 75 -1.80 3.64 -11.15
C GLY A 75 -2.34 2.38 -11.81
N LEU A 76 -2.21 1.23 -11.15
CA LEU A 76 -2.82 -0.03 -11.60
C LEU A 76 -4.34 0.11 -11.71
N ALA A 77 -5.01 0.67 -10.69
CA ALA A 77 -6.45 0.85 -10.72
C ALA A 77 -6.91 1.74 -11.89
N LEU A 78 -6.23 2.86 -12.13
CA LEU A 78 -6.54 3.78 -13.24
C LEU A 78 -6.34 3.13 -14.62
N ILE A 79 -5.28 2.34 -14.79
CA ILE A 79 -4.99 1.66 -16.06
C ILE A 79 -5.98 0.50 -16.29
N ALA A 80 -6.26 -0.27 -15.24
CA ALA A 80 -7.08 -1.47 -15.33
C ALA A 80 -8.59 -1.19 -15.37
N TYR A 81 -9.02 0.01 -14.95
CA TYR A 81 -10.43 0.42 -15.00
C TYR A 81 -10.62 1.75 -15.76
N PRO A 82 -10.59 1.73 -17.12
CA PRO A 82 -10.71 2.95 -17.93
C PRO A 82 -12.04 3.72 -17.77
N GLY A 83 -13.10 3.01 -17.37
CA GLY A 83 -14.43 3.58 -17.14
C GLY A 83 -14.65 4.10 -15.72
N MET A 84 -13.60 4.23 -14.91
CA MET A 84 -13.68 4.67 -13.51
C MET A 84 -14.42 6.00 -13.39
N ASP A 85 -15.34 6.08 -12.43
CA ASP A 85 -16.14 7.27 -12.21
C ASP A 85 -15.30 8.43 -11.62
N ALA A 86 -15.90 9.62 -11.58
CA ALA A 86 -15.25 10.82 -11.05
C ALA A 86 -14.84 10.67 -9.56
N ARG A 87 -15.58 9.86 -8.80
CA ARG A 87 -15.30 9.59 -7.39
C ARG A 87 -14.03 8.74 -7.23
N GLY A 88 -13.94 7.61 -7.92
CA GLY A 88 -12.74 6.76 -7.93
C GLY A 88 -11.52 7.53 -8.42
N THR A 89 -11.69 8.30 -9.50
CA THR A 89 -10.63 9.15 -10.05
C THR A 89 -10.11 10.17 -9.04
N LEU A 90 -11.02 10.87 -8.34
CA LEU A 90 -10.68 11.82 -7.28
C LEU A 90 -9.89 11.15 -6.15
N LEU A 91 -10.35 9.99 -5.67
CA LEU A 91 -9.67 9.24 -4.60
C LEU A 91 -8.27 8.79 -5.02
N CYS A 92 -8.09 8.33 -6.25
CA CYS A 92 -6.77 8.00 -6.81
C CYS A 92 -5.81 9.19 -6.73
N PHE A 93 -6.26 10.39 -7.12
CA PHE A 93 -5.44 11.61 -7.03
C PHE A 93 -5.13 12.01 -5.59
N MET A 94 -6.11 11.94 -4.67
CA MET A 94 -5.90 12.25 -3.26
C MET A 94 -4.84 11.32 -2.63
N VAL A 95 -4.93 10.02 -2.91
CA VAL A 95 -3.93 9.03 -2.47
C VAL A 95 -2.56 9.30 -3.11
N ALA A 96 -2.52 9.62 -4.39
CA ALA A 96 -1.26 9.91 -5.09
C ALA A 96 -0.56 11.16 -4.53
N ILE A 97 -1.30 12.26 -4.32
CA ILE A 97 -0.78 13.51 -3.76
C ILE A 97 -0.26 13.28 -2.34
N TRP A 98 -1.06 12.60 -1.51
CA TRP A 98 -0.65 12.30 -0.13
C TRP A 98 0.59 11.40 -0.08
N SER A 99 0.63 10.36 -0.92
CA SER A 99 1.77 9.46 -1.01
C SER A 99 3.04 10.17 -1.47
N ALA A 100 2.94 11.01 -2.50
CA ALA A 100 4.07 11.80 -2.98
C ALA A 100 4.60 12.73 -1.87
N ARG A 101 3.71 13.46 -1.18
CA ARG A 101 4.10 14.35 -0.08
C ARG A 101 4.78 13.60 1.06
N LEU A 102 4.14 12.55 1.60
CA LEU A 102 4.66 11.83 2.75
C LEU A 102 5.89 10.98 2.39
N GLY A 103 5.83 10.25 1.28
CA GLY A 103 6.91 9.40 0.79
C GLY A 103 8.19 10.19 0.52
N THR A 104 8.08 11.34 -0.15
CA THR A 104 9.25 12.22 -0.38
C THR A 104 9.80 12.74 0.95
N PHE A 105 8.96 13.19 1.89
CA PHE A 105 9.41 13.64 3.20
C PHE A 105 10.18 12.56 3.97
N LEU A 106 9.63 11.34 4.04
CA LEU A 106 10.24 10.22 4.76
C LEU A 106 11.57 9.79 4.13
N PHE A 107 11.61 9.67 2.79
CA PHE A 107 12.83 9.32 2.07
C PHE A 107 13.94 10.36 2.25
N LEU A 108 13.61 11.65 2.11
CA LEU A 108 14.58 12.73 2.32
C LEU A 108 15.08 12.77 3.76
N ARG A 109 14.23 12.46 4.74
CA ARG A 109 14.62 12.38 6.16
C ARG A 109 15.67 11.29 6.37
N VAL A 110 15.43 10.08 5.85
CA VAL A 110 16.40 8.97 5.99
C VAL A 110 17.70 9.31 5.27
N LYS A 111 17.63 9.88 4.06
CA LYS A 111 18.81 10.29 3.31
C LYS A 111 19.66 11.34 4.02
N ARG A 112 19.04 12.30 4.72
CA ARG A 112 19.74 13.31 5.52
C ARG A 112 20.34 12.74 6.81
N ALA A 113 19.63 11.82 7.45
CA ALA A 113 20.10 11.16 8.68
C ALA A 113 21.18 10.09 8.40
N GLY A 114 21.29 9.62 7.16
CA GLY A 114 22.26 8.63 6.70
C GLY A 114 21.91 7.17 7.06
N GLN A 115 21.14 6.95 8.12
CA GLN A 115 20.59 5.64 8.49
C GLN A 115 19.44 5.79 9.47
N ASP A 116 18.59 4.77 9.56
CA ASP A 116 17.61 4.67 10.64
C ASP A 116 18.14 3.71 11.72
N ARG A 117 18.44 4.27 12.91
CA ARG A 117 19.00 3.53 14.05
C ARG A 117 18.18 2.30 14.45
N ARG A 118 16.88 2.29 14.18
CA ARG A 118 16.00 1.14 14.46
C ARG A 118 16.41 -0.08 13.64
N PHE A 119 16.90 0.13 12.42
CA PHE A 119 17.26 -0.94 11.49
C PHE A 119 18.63 -1.57 11.74
N ASN A 120 19.50 -0.94 12.54
CA ASN A 120 20.83 -1.45 12.87
C ASN A 120 20.83 -2.91 13.34
N GLU A 121 19.84 -3.28 14.15
CA GLU A 121 19.70 -4.64 14.68
C GLU A 121 18.65 -5.47 13.93
N ILE A 122 17.72 -4.83 13.22
CA ILE A 122 16.65 -5.51 12.49
C ILE A 122 17.22 -6.16 11.22
N LYS A 123 18.01 -5.44 10.43
CA LYS A 123 18.51 -5.91 9.12
C LYS A 123 19.42 -7.14 9.19
N LYS A 124 20.11 -7.31 10.33
CA LYS A 124 20.95 -8.48 10.64
C LYS A 124 20.15 -9.76 10.91
N LYS A 125 18.85 -9.64 11.20
CA LYS A 125 17.99 -10.76 11.64
C LYS A 125 16.92 -11.03 10.59
N PHE A 126 17.15 -12.01 9.72
CA PHE A 126 16.30 -12.35 8.57
C PHE A 126 14.79 -12.26 8.89
N PHE A 127 14.29 -13.05 9.84
CA PHE A 127 12.85 -13.08 10.16
C PHE A 127 12.32 -11.78 10.76
N ARG A 128 13.13 -11.01 11.48
CA ARG A 128 12.71 -9.70 12.00
C ARG A 128 12.62 -8.67 10.88
N PHE A 129 13.57 -8.71 9.95
CA PHE A 129 13.54 -7.83 8.80
C PHE A 129 12.39 -8.19 7.87
N ALA A 130 12.22 -9.46 7.52
CA ALA A 130 11.10 -9.95 6.72
C ALA A 130 9.73 -9.56 7.32
N PHE A 131 9.60 -9.60 8.66
CA PHE A 131 8.42 -9.09 9.35
C PHE A 131 8.21 -7.59 9.11
N THR A 132 9.25 -6.77 9.24
CA THR A 132 9.15 -5.31 8.99
C THR A 132 8.75 -4.99 7.55
N TRP A 133 9.28 -5.72 6.56
CA TRP A 133 8.88 -5.55 5.15
C TRP A 133 7.45 -6.02 4.87
N THR A 134 7.04 -7.15 5.46
CA THR A 134 5.65 -7.62 5.34
C THR A 134 4.67 -6.66 6.01
N LEU A 135 5.05 -6.09 7.16
CA LEU A 135 4.27 -5.05 7.83
C LEU A 135 4.18 -3.78 6.97
N GLY A 136 5.25 -3.40 6.27
CA GLY A 136 5.21 -2.28 5.32
C GLY A 136 4.19 -2.50 4.20
N GLY A 137 4.21 -3.68 3.56
CA GLY A 137 3.21 -4.04 2.53
C GLY A 137 1.78 -4.05 3.07
N GLY A 138 1.59 -4.66 4.25
CA GLY A 138 0.30 -4.68 4.93
C GLY A 138 -0.18 -3.29 5.33
N TRP A 139 0.73 -2.43 5.81
CA TRP A 139 0.42 -1.05 6.16
C TRP A 139 -0.12 -0.27 4.96
N VAL A 140 0.55 -0.36 3.80
CA VAL A 140 0.10 0.30 2.56
C VAL A 140 -1.31 -0.15 2.23
N PHE A 141 -1.53 -1.46 2.13
CA PHE A 141 -2.83 -2.02 1.76
C PHE A 141 -3.94 -1.65 2.76
N ILE A 142 -3.75 -1.93 4.06
CA ILE A 142 -4.79 -1.76 5.08
C ILE A 142 -5.21 -0.30 5.19
N THR A 143 -4.24 0.64 5.15
CA THR A 143 -4.55 2.07 5.27
C THR A 143 -5.30 2.64 4.07
N MET A 144 -5.09 2.10 2.87
CA MET A 144 -5.84 2.52 1.67
C MET A 144 -7.06 1.64 1.37
N ALA A 145 -7.33 0.58 2.14
CA ALA A 145 -8.35 -0.41 1.81
C ALA A 145 -9.75 0.21 1.63
N ALA A 146 -10.12 1.18 2.45
CA ALA A 146 -11.40 1.89 2.32
C ALA A 146 -11.48 2.71 1.02
N ALA A 147 -10.42 3.43 0.67
CA ALA A 147 -10.35 4.15 -0.59
C ALA A 147 -10.38 3.19 -1.78
N LEU A 148 -9.64 2.07 -1.68
CA LEU A 148 -9.59 1.05 -2.71
C LEU A 148 -10.95 0.39 -2.95
N ALA A 149 -11.74 0.18 -1.90
CA ALA A 149 -13.10 -0.36 -2.01
C ALA A 149 -13.99 0.56 -2.84
N ALA A 150 -13.87 1.87 -2.65
CA ALA A 150 -14.59 2.85 -3.45
C ALA A 150 -14.03 2.97 -4.89
N ILE A 151 -12.71 2.97 -5.06
CA ILE A 151 -12.03 3.07 -6.36
C ILE A 151 -12.38 1.89 -7.28
N THR A 152 -12.48 0.69 -6.71
CA THR A 152 -12.65 -0.55 -7.46
C THR A 152 -14.10 -1.04 -7.49
N SER A 153 -15.05 -0.30 -6.91
CA SER A 153 -16.45 -0.72 -6.85
C SER A 153 -17.07 -0.82 -8.24
N GLU A 154 -17.86 -1.87 -8.48
CA GLU A 154 -18.72 -1.97 -9.66
C GLU A 154 -19.87 -0.97 -9.65
N GLN A 155 -20.26 -0.49 -8.47
CA GLN A 155 -21.34 0.46 -8.31
C GLN A 155 -20.83 1.90 -8.45
N GLN A 156 -20.98 2.44 -9.65
CA GLN A 156 -20.66 3.84 -9.91
C GLN A 156 -21.66 4.77 -9.23
N GLN A 157 -21.16 5.83 -8.60
CA GLN A 157 -21.99 6.84 -7.96
C GLN A 157 -21.46 8.24 -8.25
N ALA A 158 -22.37 9.16 -8.57
CA ALA A 158 -22.03 10.57 -8.71
C ALA A 158 -21.37 11.14 -7.44
N LEU A 159 -20.63 12.24 -7.60
CA LEU A 159 -20.09 13.01 -6.48
C LEU A 159 -21.25 13.61 -5.68
N GLY A 160 -21.52 13.02 -4.52
CA GLY A 160 -22.51 13.54 -3.57
C GLY A 160 -21.90 14.55 -2.60
N ILE A 161 -22.75 15.16 -1.77
CA ILE A 161 -22.32 16.16 -0.77
C ILE A 161 -21.22 15.65 0.16
N LEU A 162 -21.26 14.37 0.53
CA LEU A 162 -20.24 13.74 1.37
C LEU A 162 -18.86 13.70 0.70
N ALA A 163 -18.79 13.54 -0.62
CA ALA A 163 -17.53 13.57 -1.34
C ALA A 163 -16.90 14.96 -1.26
N TYR A 164 -17.70 16.02 -1.47
CA TYR A 164 -17.22 17.40 -1.36
C TYR A 164 -16.76 17.75 0.06
N LEU A 165 -17.54 17.38 1.09
CA LEU A 165 -17.16 17.60 2.49
C LEU A 165 -15.88 16.83 2.84
N GLY A 166 -15.77 15.57 2.40
CA GLY A 166 -14.57 14.76 2.60
C GLY A 166 -13.34 15.36 1.93
N THR A 167 -13.48 15.89 0.71
CA THR A 167 -12.40 16.60 0.00
C THR A 167 -12.00 17.88 0.72
N LEU A 168 -12.96 18.64 1.25
CA LEU A 168 -12.67 19.86 2.02
C LEU A 168 -11.93 19.57 3.32
N VAL A 169 -12.26 18.48 4.02
CA VAL A 169 -11.55 18.06 5.24
C VAL A 169 -10.14 17.54 4.92
N TRP A 170 -9.93 16.99 3.73
CA TRP A 170 -8.64 16.48 3.30
C TRP A 170 -7.63 17.57 2.93
N LEU A 171 -8.11 18.71 2.40
CA LEU A 171 -7.31 19.90 2.08
C LEU A 171 -6.79 20.60 3.34
#